data_AF-A0A0W1JEH7-F1
#
_entry.id   AF-A0A0W1JEH7-F1
#
_cell.length_a   1.000
_cell.length_b   1.000
_cell.length_c   1.000
_cell.angle_alpha   90.00
_cell.angle_beta   90.00
_cell.angle_gamma   90.00
#
_symmetry.space_group_name_H-M   'P 1'
#
loop_
_entity.id
_entity.type
_entity.pdbx_description
1 polymer ?
#
loop_
_entity_poly.entity_id
_entity_poly.type
_entity_poly.pdbx_seq_one_letter_code
_entity_poly.pdbx_strand_id
1 'polypeptide(L)' 'MKEHILLEKAHRYTEPSSVIPVPSDCVFQEKRGYWTRCSTNEVMMLSSNPPLMQTKKCDRETGEDQKGE' A
#
# COMPACT_ATOMS: atom_id res chain seq x y z
N MET A 1 -33.98 3.71 8.39
CA MET A 1 -33.41 5.07 8.36
C MET A 1 -32.27 5.02 7.36
N LYS A 2 -32.22 5.87 6.33
CA LYS A 2 -31.10 5.85 5.39
C LYS A 2 -29.88 6.47 6.08
N GLU A 3 -28.76 5.76 6.00
CA GLU A 3 -27.46 6.27 6.45
C GLU A 3 -27.11 7.54 5.66
N HIS A 4 -26.28 8.41 6.24
CA HIS A 4 -25.85 9.63 5.55
C HIS A 4 -25.08 9.26 4.27
N ILE A 5 -25.28 9.99 3.17
CA ILE A 5 -24.69 9.69 1.85
C ILE A 5 -23.16 9.50 1.88
N LEU A 6 -22.48 10.20 2.78
CA LEU A 6 -21.02 10.05 2.96
C LEU A 6 -20.64 8.68 3.52
N LEU A 7 -21.46 8.09 4.39
CA LEU A 7 -21.24 6.75 4.93
C LEU A 7 -21.57 5.69 3.87
N GLU A 8 -22.63 5.90 3.09
CA GLU A 8 -22.98 5.01 1.96
C GLU A 8 -21.90 4.98 0.87
N LYS A 9 -21.14 6.08 0.70
CA LYS A 9 -20.06 6.21 -0.28
C LYS A 9 -18.67 6.01 0.31
N ALA A 10 -18.56 5.78 1.62
CA ALA A 10 -17.28 5.57 2.27
C ALA A 10 -16.68 4.22 1.84
N HIS A 11 -15.48 4.27 1.28
CA HIS A 11 -14.69 3.06 1.00
C HIS A 11 -13.74 2.81 2.18
N ARG A 12 -13.92 1.68 2.86
CA ARG A 12 -12.98 1.21 3.89
C ARG A 12 -12.07 0.16 3.27
N TYR A 13 -10.78 0.44 3.28
CA TYR A 13 -9.78 -0.56 2.93
C TYR A 13 -9.77 -1.64 4.01
N THR A 14 -9.62 -2.91 3.61
CA THR A 14 -9.36 -4.00 4.55
C THR A 14 -8.04 -3.74 5.25
N GLU A 15 -8.05 -3.83 6.57
CA GLU A 15 -6.82 -3.71 7.35
C GLU A 15 -5.87 -4.85 6.95
N PRO A 16 -4.63 -4.53 6.54
CA PRO A 16 -3.66 -5.57 6.21
C PRO A 16 -3.35 -6.40 7.45
N SER A 17 -3.10 -7.71 7.26
CA SER A 17 -2.57 -8.52 8.35
C SER A 17 -1.25 -7.92 8.84
N SER A 18 -0.85 -8.23 10.07
CA SER A 18 0.33 -7.66 10.76
C SER A 18 1.67 -7.79 10.02
N VAL A 19 1.70 -8.48 8.88
CA VAL A 19 2.87 -8.65 8.02
C VAL A 19 2.75 -7.69 6.83
N ILE A 20 3.60 -6.67 6.79
CA ILE A 20 3.77 -5.85 5.59
C ILE A 20 4.36 -6.77 4.51
N PRO A 21 3.63 -7.04 3.41
CA PRO A 21 4.14 -7.91 2.37
C PRO A 21 5.28 -7.21 1.63
N VAL A 22 6.51 -7.67 1.85
CA VAL A 22 7.62 -7.34 0.97
C VAL A 22 7.27 -7.88 -0.42
N PRO A 23 7.33 -7.05 -1.49
CA PRO A 23 7.00 -7.52 -2.82
C PRO A 23 7.92 -8.68 -3.22
N SER A 24 7.34 -9.84 -3.48
CA SER A 24 8.07 -11.01 -3.99
C SER A 24 8.62 -10.71 -5.39
N ASP A 25 9.81 -11.22 -5.71
CA ASP A 25 10.48 -11.01 -7.01
C ASP A 25 10.81 -9.53 -7.33
N CYS A 26 10.96 -8.69 -6.31
CA CYS A 26 11.40 -7.31 -6.48
C CYS A 26 12.65 -7.01 -5.64
N VAL A 27 13.48 -6.11 -6.16
CA VAL A 27 14.66 -5.58 -5.46
C VAL A 27 14.55 -4.05 -5.39
N PHE A 28 14.83 -3.49 -4.22
CA PHE A 28 14.90 -2.05 -4.03
C PHE A 28 16.20 -1.50 -4.63
N GLN A 29 16.07 -0.57 -5.56
CA GLN A 29 17.22 0.10 -6.19
C GLN A 29 17.55 1.38 -5.41
N GLU A 30 18.44 1.30 -4.43
CA GLU A 30 18.76 2.42 -3.51
C GLU A 30 19.12 3.72 -4.26
N LYS A 31 19.95 3.64 -5.29
CA LYS A 31 20.36 4.81 -6.11
C LYS A 31 19.21 5.50 -6.83
N ARG A 32 18.11 4.77 -7.05
CA ARG A 32 16.95 5.21 -7.83
C ARG A 32 15.72 5.47 -6.96
N GLY A 33 15.69 4.94 -5.75
CA GLY A 33 14.61 5.13 -4.78
C GLY A 33 13.33 4.35 -5.09
N TYR A 34 13.39 3.30 -5.91
CA TYR A 34 12.21 2.50 -6.27
C TYR A 34 12.52 1.01 -6.45
N TRP A 35 11.47 0.19 -6.43
CA TRP A 35 11.55 -1.25 -6.64
C TRP A 35 11.49 -1.63 -8.12
N THR A 36 12.29 -2.61 -8.53
CA THR A 36 12.27 -3.24 -9.86
C THR A 36 12.03 -4.73 -9.75
N ARG A 37 11.29 -5.31 -10.70
CA ARG A 37 11.14 -6.78 -10.78
C ARG A 37 12.46 -7.43 -11.20
N CYS A 38 12.86 -8.51 -10.54
CA CYS A 38 14.10 -9.22 -10.88
C CYS A 38 14.02 -9.87 -12.27
N SER A 39 12.84 -10.38 -12.63
CA SER A 39 12.59 -11.10 -13.87
C SER A 39 12.58 -10.21 -15.12
N THR A 40 12.01 -9.00 -15.03
CA THR A 40 11.82 -8.12 -16.20
C THR A 40 12.63 -6.82 -16.14
N ASN A 41 13.24 -6.49 -15.00
CA ASN A 41 13.82 -5.16 -14.70
C ASN A 41 12.84 -3.98 -14.83
N GLU A 42 11.54 -4.25 -14.97
CA GLU A 42 10.53 -3.19 -15.01
C GLU A 42 10.34 -2.57 -13.64
N VAL A 43 10.01 -1.28 -13.63
CA VAL A 43 9.60 -0.56 -12.41
C VAL A 43 8.33 -1.22 -11.87
N MET A 44 8.34 -1.64 -10.61
CA MET A 44 7.25 -2.39 -9.99
C MET A 44 5.89 -1.70 -10.16
N MET A 45 5.85 -0.38 -9.99
CA MET A 45 4.64 0.45 -10.11
C MET A 45 4.09 0.55 -11.54
N LEU A 46 4.90 0.27 -12.56
CA LEU A 46 4.49 0.28 -13.96
C LEU A 46 4.13 -1.12 -14.47
N SER A 47 4.31 -2.16 -13.64
CA SER A 47 3.99 -3.54 -14.02
C SER A 47 2.48 -3.75 -14.11
N SER A 48 2.08 -4.85 -14.75
CA SER A 48 0.66 -5.23 -14.91
C SER A 48 -0.07 -5.59 -13.60
N ASN A 49 0.67 -5.72 -12.49
CA ASN A 49 0.11 -6.02 -11.17
C ASN A 49 0.78 -5.15 -10.10
N PRO A 50 0.48 -3.84 -10.06
CA PRO A 50 1.03 -2.96 -9.04
C PRO A 50 0.44 -3.32 -7.67
N PRO A 51 1.18 -3.11 -6.57
CA PRO A 51 0.61 -3.21 -5.23
C PRO A 51 -0.64 -2.33 -5.10
N LEU A 52 -1.65 -2.84 -4.37
CA LEU A 52 -2.84 -2.05 -4.07
C LEU A 52 -2.44 -0.77 -3.33
N MET A 53 -3.09 0.35 -3.67
CA MET A 53 -2.93 1.59 -2.93
C MET A 53 -3.40 1.37 -1.49
N GLN A 54 -2.53 1.67 -0.53
CA GLN A 54 -2.83 1.63 0.90
C GLN A 54 -2.94 3.04 1.45
N THR A 55 -3.74 3.21 2.50
CA THR A 55 -3.85 4.52 3.16
C THR A 55 -2.59 4.79 3.98
N LYS A 56 -2.23 6.07 4.12
CA LYS A 56 -1.12 6.49 4.99
C LYS A 56 -1.32 6.07 6.46
N LYS A 57 -2.57 5.89 6.90
CA LYS A 57 -2.90 5.33 8.22
C LYS A 57 -2.43 3.87 8.42
N CYS A 58 -2.03 3.19 7.35
CA CYS A 58 -1.44 1.84 7.43
C CYS A 58 0.10 1.89 7.48
N ASP A 59 0.71 3.08 7.42
CA ASP A 59 2.15 3.26 7.54
C ASP A 59 2.58 3.12 9.02
N ARG A 60 3.04 1.92 9.35
CA ARG A 60 3.56 1.56 10.67
C ARG A 60 4.98 2.06 10.89
N GLU A 61 5.75 2.28 9.81
CA GLU A 61 7.14 2.73 9.92
C GLU A 61 7.20 4.15 10.48
N THR A 62 6.26 5.01 10.07
CA THR A 62 6.16 6.39 10.57
C THR A 62 5.27 6.54 11.82
N GLY A 63 4.64 5.46 12.29
CA GLY A 63 3.71 5.48 13.42
C GLY A 63 2.42 6.26 13.13
N GLU A 64 2.06 6.44 11.87
CA GLU A 64 0.81 7.11 11.47
C GLU A 64 -0.43 6.26 11.83
N ASP A 65 -0.26 4.95 11.99
CA ASP A 65 -1.29 4.02 12.49
C ASP A 65 -1.75 4.36 13.92
N GLN A 66 -0.87 4.96 14.72
CA GLN A 66 -1.12 5.31 16.13
C GLN A 66 -1.59 6.76 16.33
N LYS A 67 -1.71 7.56 15.27
CA LYS A 67 -2.16 8.95 15.39
C LYS A 67 -3.68 9.05 15.51
N GLY A 68 -4.14 9.45 16.70
CA GLY A 68 -5.53 9.77 17.00
C GLY A 68 -6.30 8.68 17.72
N GLU A 69 -5.62 7.70 18.33
CA GLU A 69 -6.13 7.00 19.52
C GLU A 69 -6.06 7.90 20.76
#